data_AF-A0A940AD95-F1
#
_entry.id   AF-A0A940AD95-F1
#
_cell.length_a   1.000
_cell.length_b   1.000
_cell.length_c   1.000
_cell.angle_alpha   90.00
_cell.angle_beta   90.00
_cell.angle_gamma   90.00
#
_symmetry.space_group_name_H-M   'P 1'
#
loop_
_entity.id
_entity.type
_entity.pdbx_description
1 polymer ?
#
loop_
_entity_poly.entity_id
_entity_poly.type
_entity_poly.pdbx_seq_one_letter_code
_entity_poly.pdbx_strand_id
1 'polypeptide(L)'
;MKNLFYFLIVALIALSLTSCEANMETYNNFIGDWHLVRINANGEYRLPIPNADTCFNLHFFKNNSMIGESVSSTFSSVYNIKKKNKIEFSGFNYIPVSDDSTDNVVFMEDILKVDSYMLQADTLKFYCNKKAYLLFVRR
;
A
#
# COMPACT_ATOMS: atom_id res chain seq x y z
N MET A 1 2.40 -57.93 19.29
CA MET A 1 2.85 -57.02 18.20
C MET A 1 1.70 -56.31 17.46
N LYS A 2 0.44 -56.30 17.95
CA LYS A 2 -0.67 -55.55 17.31
C LYS A 2 -0.85 -54.12 17.86
N ASN A 3 -0.41 -53.87 19.09
CA ASN A 3 -0.63 -52.58 19.76
C ASN A 3 0.39 -51.51 19.36
N LEU A 4 1.58 -51.90 18.91
CA LEU A 4 2.63 -50.97 18.48
C LEU A 4 2.27 -50.29 17.14
N PHE A 5 1.59 -51.01 16.26
CA PHE A 5 1.15 -50.52 14.95
C PHE A 5 -0.01 -49.50 15.08
N TYR A 6 -0.90 -49.71 16.04
CA TYR A 6 -2.03 -48.80 16.28
C TYR A 6 -1.55 -47.44 16.82
N PHE A 7 -0.56 -47.43 17.71
CA PHE A 7 0.07 -46.20 18.21
C PHE A 7 0.77 -45.39 17.10
N LEU A 8 1.42 -46.06 16.15
CA LEU A 8 2.08 -45.41 15.01
C LEU A 8 1.08 -44.73 14.04
N ILE A 9 -0.10 -45.33 13.84
CA ILE A 9 -1.13 -44.76 12.94
C ILE A 9 -1.82 -43.55 13.59
N VAL A 10 -2.10 -43.59 14.89
CA VAL A 10 -2.69 -42.45 15.62
C VAL A 10 -1.73 -41.25 15.66
N ALA A 11 -0.42 -41.49 15.81
CA ALA A 11 0.59 -40.44 15.79
C ALA A 11 0.74 -39.76 14.42
N LEU A 12 0.60 -40.49 13.31
CA LEU A 12 0.62 -39.90 11.96
C LEU A 12 -0.61 -39.04 11.67
N ILE A 13 -1.79 -39.41 12.17
CA ILE A 13 -3.02 -38.64 11.96
C ILE A 13 -2.99 -37.33 12.77
N ALA A 14 -2.44 -37.35 13.99
CA ALA A 14 -2.27 -36.16 14.83
C ALA A 14 -1.33 -35.11 14.21
N LEU A 15 -0.36 -35.52 13.39
CA LEU A 15 0.56 -34.61 12.68
C LEU A 15 -0.05 -33.96 11.43
N SER A 16 -1.23 -34.41 10.98
CA SER A 16 -1.90 -33.87 9.79
C SER A 16 -2.92 -32.76 10.07
N LEU A 17 -3.24 -32.51 11.34
CA LEU A 17 -4.27 -31.52 11.74
C LEU A 17 -3.71 -30.18 12.21
N THR A 18 -2.40 -29.99 12.18
CA THR A 18 -1.79 -28.66 12.28
C THR A 18 -1.30 -28.21 10.92
N SER A 19 -2.16 -28.29 9.89
CA SER A 19 -2.07 -27.25 8.87
C SER A 19 -2.39 -25.96 9.61
N CYS A 20 -1.35 -25.18 9.90
CA CYS A 20 -1.51 -23.79 10.23
C CYS A 20 -2.28 -23.19 9.05
N GLU A 21 -3.60 -23.10 9.17
CA GLU A 21 -4.34 -22.06 8.49
C GLU A 21 -3.70 -20.80 9.02
N ALA A 22 -2.69 -20.33 8.28
CA ALA A 22 -2.25 -18.96 8.37
C ALA A 22 -3.51 -18.19 8.01
N ASN A 23 -4.28 -17.85 9.04
CA ASN A 23 -5.13 -16.69 9.06
C ASN A 23 -4.17 -15.56 8.70
N MET A 24 -3.98 -15.33 7.39
CA MET A 24 -3.44 -14.09 6.88
C MET A 24 -4.49 -13.03 7.23
N GLU A 25 -4.59 -12.71 8.52
CA GLU A 25 -4.65 -11.31 8.88
C GLU A 25 -3.51 -10.68 8.09
N THR A 26 -3.88 -10.12 6.94
CA THR A 26 -3.00 -9.26 6.17
C THR A 26 -2.83 -8.08 7.10
N TYR A 27 -1.90 -8.19 8.05
CA TYR A 27 -1.57 -7.12 8.96
C TYR A 27 -1.29 -5.95 8.03
N ASN A 28 -2.13 -4.93 8.09
CA ASN A 28 -2.12 -3.81 7.16
C ASN A 28 -0.78 -3.09 7.32
N ASN A 29 0.28 -3.58 6.69
CA ASN A 29 1.63 -3.00 6.78
C ASN A 29 1.68 -1.59 6.18
N PHE A 30 0.57 -1.10 5.62
CA PHE A 30 0.38 0.28 5.23
C PHE A 30 0.20 1.23 6.41
N ILE A 31 -0.26 0.77 7.58
CA ILE A 31 -0.58 1.68 8.69
C ILE A 31 0.61 2.56 9.04
N GLY A 32 0.34 3.87 9.20
CA GLY A 32 1.32 4.89 9.51
C GLY A 32 1.58 5.86 8.35
N ASP A 33 2.65 6.62 8.52
CA ASP A 33 3.04 7.75 7.68
C ASP A 33 4.02 7.37 6.58
N TRP A 34 3.79 7.93 5.40
CA TRP A 34 4.57 7.68 4.19
C TRP A 34 4.86 8.99 3.48
N HIS A 35 6.09 9.17 3.03
CA HIS A 35 6.54 10.34 2.31
C HIS A 35 6.96 9.99 0.89
N LEU A 36 6.49 10.74 -0.11
CA LEU A 36 6.87 10.54 -1.50
C LEU A 36 8.32 10.96 -1.74
N VAL A 37 9.14 10.03 -2.19
CA VAL A 37 10.56 10.28 -2.49
C VAL A 37 10.88 10.22 -3.98
N ARG A 38 9.97 9.68 -4.81
CA ARG A 38 10.17 9.60 -6.26
C ARG A 38 8.86 9.53 -7.02
N ILE A 39 8.79 10.30 -8.09
CA ILE A 39 7.79 10.18 -9.15
C ILE A 39 8.44 9.48 -10.34
N ASN A 40 7.78 8.46 -10.88
CA ASN A 40 8.09 7.91 -12.18
C ASN A 40 6.94 8.21 -13.15
N ALA A 41 7.17 9.12 -14.08
CA ALA A 41 6.20 9.46 -15.12
C ALA A 41 6.64 8.80 -16.43
N ASN A 42 6.02 7.69 -16.79
CA ASN A 42 6.26 6.96 -18.05
C ASN A 42 7.72 6.54 -18.29
N GLY A 43 8.43 6.13 -17.24
CA GLY A 43 9.82 5.66 -17.33
C GLY A 43 10.88 6.70 -16.95
N GLU A 44 10.53 7.98 -16.84
CA GLU A 44 11.44 9.02 -16.34
C GLU A 44 11.30 9.17 -14.82
N TYR A 45 12.43 9.11 -14.10
CA TYR A 45 12.46 9.23 -12.64
C TYR A 45 12.87 10.64 -12.23
N ARG A 46 12.19 11.19 -11.23
CA ARG A 46 12.54 12.48 -10.64
C ARG A 46 12.10 12.59 -9.19
N LEU A 47 12.76 13.48 -8.45
CA LEU A 47 12.34 13.89 -7.12
C LEU A 47 11.11 14.79 -7.25
N PRO A 48 10.11 14.67 -6.35
CA PRO A 48 8.99 15.60 -6.34
C PRO A 48 9.49 17.01 -5.94
N ILE A 49 8.89 18.04 -6.53
CA ILE A 49 9.18 19.45 -6.26
C ILE A 49 7.89 20.10 -5.72
N PRO A 50 7.93 20.76 -4.55
CA PRO A 50 9.05 20.86 -3.62
C PRO A 50 9.41 19.50 -2.99
N ASN A 51 10.71 19.24 -2.83
CA ASN A 51 11.20 18.07 -2.10
C ASN A 51 11.30 18.42 -0.61
N ALA A 52 10.16 18.72 0.00
CA ALA A 52 10.05 19.04 1.41
C ALA A 52 9.32 17.90 2.12
N ASP A 53 9.79 17.52 3.30
CA ASP A 53 9.14 16.49 4.12
C ASP A 53 7.65 16.84 4.39
N THR A 54 7.28 18.11 4.42
CA THR A 54 5.88 18.50 4.65
C THR A 54 4.96 18.26 3.46
N CYS A 55 5.47 17.89 2.27
CA CYS A 55 4.67 17.74 1.06
C CYS A 55 4.58 16.27 0.61
N PHE A 56 3.50 15.93 -0.10
CA PHE A 56 3.32 14.63 -0.74
C PHE A 56 3.35 13.45 0.24
N ASN A 57 2.55 13.56 1.30
CA ASN A 57 2.48 12.57 2.38
C ASN A 57 1.18 11.78 2.33
N LEU A 58 1.22 10.54 2.80
CA LEU A 58 0.06 9.70 3.01
C LEU A 58 0.08 9.14 4.44
N HIS A 59 -1.06 9.14 5.11
CA HIS A 59 -1.26 8.47 6.38
C HIS A 59 -2.38 7.44 6.26
N PHE A 60 -2.08 6.17 6.56
CA PHE A 60 -3.06 5.08 6.52
C PHE A 60 -3.50 4.70 7.93
N PHE A 61 -4.82 4.60 8.10
CA PHE A 61 -5.46 4.30 9.38
C PHE A 61 -5.99 2.86 9.44
N LYS A 62 -6.08 2.30 10.65
CA LYS A 62 -6.54 0.92 10.90
C LYS A 62 -7.97 0.63 10.42
N ASN A 63 -8.79 1.66 10.26
CA ASN A 63 -10.17 1.60 9.78
C ASN A 63 -10.28 1.65 8.24
N ASN A 64 -9.18 1.42 7.52
CA ASN A 64 -9.10 1.47 6.07
C ASN A 64 -9.34 2.86 5.45
N SER A 65 -9.24 3.95 6.24
CA SER A 65 -9.15 5.30 5.68
C SER A 65 -7.71 5.72 5.43
N MET A 66 -7.51 6.65 4.51
CA MET A 66 -6.24 7.30 4.22
C MET A 66 -6.47 8.81 4.17
N ILE A 67 -5.54 9.57 4.74
CA ILE A 67 -5.40 11.01 4.48
C ILE A 67 -4.15 11.20 3.64
N GLY A 68 -4.22 12.07 2.64
CA GLY A 68 -3.08 12.48 1.84
C GLY A 68 -2.95 13.99 1.82
N GLU A 69 -1.71 14.44 1.71
CA GLU A 69 -1.33 15.84 1.62
C GLU A 69 -0.45 16.03 0.40
N SER A 70 -0.80 16.97 -0.46
CA SER A 70 0.04 17.46 -1.54
C SER A 70 0.68 18.79 -1.14
N VAL A 71 1.22 19.55 -2.09
CA VAL A 71 1.76 20.88 -1.83
C VAL A 71 0.68 21.85 -1.36
N SER A 72 -0.51 21.73 -1.95
CA SER A 72 -1.59 22.71 -1.79
C SER A 72 -2.88 22.12 -1.26
N SER A 73 -3.02 20.80 -1.27
CA SER A 73 -4.30 20.15 -1.06
C SER A 73 -4.20 19.03 -0.03
N THR A 74 -5.23 18.91 0.79
CA THR A 74 -5.46 17.72 1.61
C THR A 74 -6.60 16.93 0.98
N PHE A 75 -6.47 15.61 0.99
CA PHE A 75 -7.48 14.69 0.53
C PHE A 75 -7.65 13.52 1.47
N SER A 76 -8.80 12.88 1.40
CA SER A 76 -9.06 11.62 2.10
C SER A 76 -9.68 10.61 1.17
N SER A 77 -9.49 9.34 1.48
CA SER A 77 -10.06 8.22 0.73
C SER A 77 -10.23 7.01 1.64
N VAL A 78 -11.07 6.06 1.21
CA VAL A 78 -11.12 4.71 1.76
C VAL A 78 -10.37 3.77 0.82
N TYR A 79 -9.47 2.97 1.36
CA TYR A 79 -8.69 2.00 0.59
C TYR A 79 -9.12 0.57 0.88
N ASN A 80 -8.96 -0.30 -0.11
CA ASN A 80 -9.25 -1.73 0.02
C ASN A 80 -8.18 -2.56 -0.68
N ILE A 81 -7.45 -3.36 0.09
CA ILE A 81 -6.43 -4.27 -0.42
C ILE A 81 -7.11 -5.51 -0.98
N LYS A 82 -6.82 -5.83 -2.23
CA LYS A 82 -7.32 -7.02 -2.92
C LYS A 82 -6.21 -8.05 -3.06
N LYS A 83 -6.58 -9.26 -3.48
CA LYS A 83 -5.64 -10.33 -3.82
C LYS A 83 -4.66 -9.88 -4.92
N LYS A 84 -3.47 -10.47 -4.94
CA LYS A 84 -2.42 -10.24 -5.96
C LYS A 84 -1.89 -8.79 -5.98
N ASN A 85 -1.66 -8.19 -4.81
CA ASN A 85 -1.08 -6.86 -4.65
C ASN A 85 -1.85 -5.74 -5.37
N LYS A 86 -3.17 -5.90 -5.44
CA LYS A 86 -4.08 -4.88 -5.96
C LYS A 86 -4.62 -4.02 -4.83
N ILE A 87 -4.86 -2.75 -5.12
CA ILE A 87 -5.47 -1.82 -4.17
C ILE A 87 -6.51 -0.99 -4.92
N GLU A 88 -7.62 -0.73 -4.26
CA GLU A 88 -8.66 0.16 -4.76
C GLU A 88 -8.81 1.31 -3.77
N PHE A 89 -8.83 2.52 -4.30
CA PHE A 89 -9.19 3.72 -3.56
C PHE A 89 -10.59 4.18 -3.97
N SER A 90 -11.35 4.66 -3.01
CA SER A 90 -12.73 5.08 -3.21
C SER A 90 -13.09 6.25 -2.31
N GLY A 91 -14.16 6.97 -2.64
CA GLY A 91 -14.62 8.11 -1.83
C GLY A 91 -13.56 9.19 -1.68
N PHE A 92 -12.77 9.47 -2.73
CA PHE A 92 -11.83 10.58 -2.72
C PHE A 92 -12.60 11.88 -2.46
N ASN A 93 -12.25 12.52 -1.36
CA ASN A 93 -12.72 13.86 -1.03
C ASN A 93 -11.48 14.75 -0.92
N TYR A 94 -11.39 15.76 -1.79
CA TYR A 94 -10.29 16.70 -1.80
C TYR A 94 -10.81 18.11 -2.00
N ILE A 95 -10.14 19.08 -1.39
CA ILE A 95 -10.40 20.50 -1.58
C ILE A 95 -9.39 20.97 -2.62
N PRO A 96 -9.79 21.28 -3.87
CA PRO A 96 -8.86 21.77 -4.87
C PRO A 96 -8.36 23.15 -4.43
N VAL A 97 -7.05 23.28 -4.26
CA VAL A 97 -6.40 24.58 -4.08
C VAL A 97 -5.52 24.82 -5.29
N SER A 98 -5.65 25.99 -5.91
CA SER A 98 -4.95 26.38 -7.15
C SER A 98 -3.44 26.46 -6.91
N ASP A 99 -2.78 25.31 -7.04
CA ASP A 99 -1.34 25.18 -7.21
C ASP A 99 -1.13 24.25 -8.40
N ASP A 100 -0.82 24.88 -9.53
CA ASP A 100 -0.61 24.21 -10.81
C ASP A 100 0.86 23.82 -11.01
N SER A 101 1.64 23.73 -9.92
CA SER A 101 2.98 23.14 -10.02
C SER A 101 2.87 21.75 -10.63
N THR A 102 3.75 21.48 -11.61
CA THR A 102 3.65 20.29 -12.46
C THR A 102 3.63 19.00 -11.64
N ASP A 103 4.29 18.98 -10.49
CA ASP A 103 4.41 17.79 -9.63
C ASP A 103 3.20 17.60 -8.74
N ASN A 104 2.59 18.69 -8.29
CA ASN A 104 1.31 18.65 -7.59
C ASN A 104 0.23 18.06 -8.49
N VAL A 105 0.15 18.54 -9.73
CA VAL A 105 -0.80 18.00 -10.73
C VAL A 105 -0.53 16.53 -11.01
N VAL A 106 0.72 16.16 -11.32
CA VAL A 106 1.08 14.76 -11.60
C VAL A 106 0.77 13.85 -10.42
N PHE A 107 1.16 14.23 -9.20
CA PHE A 107 0.88 13.44 -8.00
C PHE A 107 -0.62 13.22 -7.79
N MET A 108 -1.41 14.29 -7.88
CA MET A 108 -2.87 14.22 -7.68
C MET A 108 -3.54 13.38 -8.77
N GLU A 109 -3.10 13.48 -10.02
CA GLU A 109 -3.62 12.63 -11.09
C GLU A 109 -3.24 11.15 -10.92
N ASP A 110 -2.00 10.89 -10.51
CA ASP A 110 -1.45 9.54 -10.44
C ASP A 110 -1.97 8.77 -9.23
N ILE A 111 -2.14 9.42 -8.07
CA ILE A 111 -2.68 8.76 -6.87
C ILE A 111 -4.11 8.26 -7.08
N LEU A 112 -4.91 8.97 -7.88
CA LEU A 112 -6.28 8.60 -8.25
C LEU A 112 -6.34 7.38 -9.18
N LYS A 113 -5.24 7.08 -9.90
CA LYS A 113 -5.15 6.00 -10.89
C LYS A 113 -4.50 4.74 -10.34
N VAL A 114 -4.08 4.73 -9.07
CA VAL A 114 -3.41 3.58 -8.47
C VAL A 114 -4.33 2.35 -8.46
N ASP A 115 -3.84 1.25 -9.03
CA ASP A 115 -4.58 -0.02 -9.08
C ASP A 115 -3.84 -1.19 -8.41
N SER A 116 -2.55 -1.00 -8.12
CA SER A 116 -1.67 -2.03 -7.58
C SER A 116 -0.50 -1.41 -6.85
N TYR A 117 0.13 -2.23 -6.02
CA TYR A 117 1.22 -1.78 -5.17
C TYR A 117 2.31 -2.83 -5.02
N MET A 118 3.45 -2.40 -4.51
CA MET A 118 4.48 -3.26 -3.97
C MET A 118 4.93 -2.66 -2.65
N LEU A 119 4.82 -3.45 -1.59
CA LEU A 119 5.23 -3.07 -0.25
C LEU A 119 6.41 -3.95 0.15
N GLN A 120 7.55 -3.34 0.45
CA GLN A 120 8.76 -4.03 0.85
C GLN A 120 9.41 -3.26 2.00
N ALA A 121 9.34 -3.82 3.21
CA ALA A 121 9.79 -3.18 4.44
C ALA A 121 9.22 -1.74 4.56
N ASP A 122 10.10 -0.74 4.50
CA ASP A 122 9.77 0.68 4.63
C ASP A 122 9.61 1.39 3.29
N THR A 123 9.42 0.64 2.21
CA THR A 123 9.19 1.18 0.87
C THR A 123 7.83 0.76 0.35
N LEU A 124 7.03 1.74 -0.06
CA LEU A 124 5.75 1.55 -0.69
C LEU A 124 5.78 2.12 -2.10
N LYS A 125 5.58 1.27 -3.09
CA LYS A 125 5.44 1.69 -4.49
C LYS A 125 3.99 1.52 -4.93
N PHE A 126 3.35 2.60 -5.35
CA PHE A 126 2.05 2.56 -5.99
C PHE A 126 2.19 2.66 -7.49
N TYR A 127 1.60 1.71 -8.22
CA TYR A 127 1.59 1.71 -9.68
C TYR A 127 0.30 2.34 -10.19
N CYS A 128 0.46 3.38 -11.00
CA CYS A 128 -0.63 4.14 -11.60
C CYS A 128 -0.97 3.60 -13.00
N ASN A 129 0.02 2.98 -13.65
CA ASN A 129 -0.12 2.16 -14.85
C ASN A 129 1.16 1.30 -15.02
N LYS A 130 1.29 0.60 -16.15
CA LYS A 130 2.47 -0.27 -16.44
C LYS A 130 3.83 0.44 -16.43
N LYS A 131 3.87 1.76 -16.63
CA LYS A 131 5.08 2.57 -16.78
C LYS A 131 5.16 3.76 -15.81
N ALA A 132 4.21 3.91 -14.90
CA ALA A 132 4.17 5.03 -13.97
C ALA A 132 3.95 4.54 -12.55
N TYR A 133 4.71 5.10 -11.61
CA TYR A 133 4.58 4.79 -10.20
C TYR A 133 4.99 5.95 -9.30
N LEU A 134 4.42 5.94 -8.10
CA LEU A 134 4.79 6.80 -6.98
C LEU A 134 5.53 5.96 -5.94
N LEU A 135 6.70 6.40 -5.51
CA LEU A 135 7.50 5.71 -4.50
C LEU A 135 7.51 6.49 -3.19
N PHE A 136 7.09 5.83 -2.14
CA PHE A 136 7.06 6.36 -0.79
C PHE A 136 7.99 5.58 0.11
N VAL A 137 8.50 6.27 1.12
CA VAL A 137 9.27 5.70 2.22
C VAL A 137 8.52 5.96 3.53
N ARG A 138 8.54 4.97 4.43
CA ARG A 138 7.93 5.09 5.76
C ARG A 138 8.61 6.19 6.57
N ARG A 139 7.83 6.90 7.39
CA ARG A 139 8.32 7.80 8.44
C ARG A 139 8.37 7.16 9.80
#